data_AF-A0A3M1AUJ1-F1
#
_entry.id   AF-A0A3M1AUJ1-F1
#
_cell.length_a   1.000
_cell.length_b   1.000
_cell.length_c   1.000
_cell.angle_alpha   90.00
_cell.angle_beta   90.00
_cell.angle_gamma   90.00
#
_symmetry.space_group_name_H-M   'P 1'
#
loop_
_entity.id
_entity.type
_entity.pdbx_description
1 polymer ?
#
loop_
_entity_poly.entity_id
_entity_poly.type
_entity_poly.pdbx_seq_one_letter_code
_entity_poly.pdbx_strand_id
1 'polypeptide(L)'
;MKTALITGITGQDGSYLAEHLLSLGYEVVGTVRRSSTEKFDRINHIKEKIRLVQADLLDQTSIIEVLREVRPTEIYNLAAQSFVPTSWRQPVLTGEFDALGVTRLLEGIRILGLDTRFYQASSSEMFGKVRQTPQTELTPFYPRSPYGVSKVYGHFITVN
;
A
#
# COMPACT_ATOMS: atom_id res chain seq x y z
N MET A 1 -15.57 14.81 8.48
CA MET A 1 -14.84 14.75 7.20
C MET A 1 -14.13 13.41 7.17
N LYS A 2 -14.12 12.69 6.03
CA LYS A 2 -13.37 11.43 5.95
C LYS A 2 -11.91 11.74 5.64
N THR A 3 -11.01 11.00 6.27
CA THR A 3 -9.56 11.15 6.09
C THR A 3 -9.01 9.86 5.51
N ALA A 4 -8.37 9.95 4.34
CA ALA A 4 -7.76 8.82 3.64
C ALA A 4 -6.24 8.89 3.75
N LEU A 5 -5.61 7.82 4.23
CA LEU A 5 -4.17 7.65 4.22
C LEU A 5 -3.76 6.75 3.05
N ILE A 6 -2.97 7.27 2.12
CA ILE A 6 -2.49 6.53 0.95
C ILE A 6 -0.99 6.27 1.11
N THR A 7 -0.59 5.00 1.21
CA THR A 7 0.82 4.64 1.07
C THR A 7 1.16 4.57 -0.41
N GLY A 8 2.37 5.00 -0.80
CA GLY A 8 2.77 4.96 -2.21
C GLY A 8 2.05 6.02 -3.07
N ILE A 9 1.69 7.16 -2.46
CA ILE A 9 0.98 8.27 -3.12
C ILE A 9 1.72 8.82 -4.35
N THR A 10 3.05 8.70 -4.41
CA THR A 10 3.88 9.13 -5.54
C THR A 10 3.92 8.13 -6.70
N GLY A 11 3.32 6.95 -6.52
CA GLY A 11 3.09 5.96 -7.55
C GLY A 11 2.00 6.37 -8.53
N GLN A 12 1.78 5.55 -9.57
CA GLN A 12 0.74 5.78 -10.56
C GLN A 12 -0.66 5.74 -9.94
N ASP A 13 -0.99 4.64 -9.26
CA ASP A 13 -2.34 4.47 -8.69
C ASP A 13 -2.59 5.45 -7.54
N GLY A 14 -1.54 5.73 -6.75
CA GLY A 14 -1.60 6.68 -5.65
C GLY A 14 -1.95 8.10 -6.09
N SER A 15 -1.40 8.59 -7.21
CA SER A 15 -1.73 9.93 -7.72
C SER A 15 -3.17 10.02 -8.22
N TYR A 16 -3.63 9.02 -8.98
CA TYR A 16 -5.02 9.00 -9.47
C TYR A 16 -6.04 8.84 -8.33
N LEU A 17 -5.74 7.97 -7.36
CA LEU A 17 -6.60 7.78 -6.20
C LEU A 17 -6.69 9.06 -5.34
N ALA A 18 -5.57 9.77 -5.17
CA ALA A 18 -5.57 11.05 -4.45
C ALA A 18 -6.48 12.08 -5.12
N GLU A 19 -6.40 12.25 -6.44
CA GLU A 19 -7.31 13.13 -7.20
C GLU A 19 -8.78 12.72 -7.02
N HIS A 20 -9.06 11.42 -7.14
CA HIS A 20 -10.41 10.90 -7.00
C HIS A 20 -10.98 11.19 -5.60
N LEU A 21 -10.23 10.89 -4.54
CA LEU A 21 -10.67 11.11 -3.16
C LEU A 21 -10.83 12.60 -2.83
N LEU A 22 -9.94 13.47 -3.34
CA LEU A 22 -10.11 14.92 -3.24
C LEU A 22 -11.40 15.40 -3.90
N SER A 23 -11.74 14.85 -5.08
CA SER A 23 -13.00 15.19 -5.78
C SER A 23 -14.25 14.78 -4.98
N LEU A 24 -14.12 13.80 -4.08
CA LEU A 24 -15.17 13.34 -3.17
C LEU A 24 -15.17 14.07 -1.82
N GLY A 25 -14.31 15.07 -1.62
CA GLY A 25 -14.24 15.88 -0.41
C GLY A 25 -13.51 15.23 0.77
N TYR A 26 -12.65 14.24 0.51
CA TYR A 26 -11.80 13.65 1.54
C TYR A 26 -10.64 14.59 1.88
N GLU A 27 -10.21 14.53 3.15
CA GLU A 27 -8.85 14.94 3.49
C GLU A 27 -7.90 13.81 3.06
N VAL A 28 -6.95 14.11 2.17
CA VAL A 28 -6.00 13.12 1.65
C VAL A 28 -4.64 13.32 2.27
N VAL A 29 -4.16 12.28 2.96
CA VAL A 29 -2.83 12.19 3.55
C VAL A 29 -2.03 11.14 2.78
N GLY A 30 -0.84 11.50 2.30
CA GLY A 30 0.04 10.59 1.57
C GLY A 30 1.32 10.31 2.35
N THR A 31 1.72 9.04 2.42
CA THR A 31 3.05 8.72 2.97
C THR A 31 4.14 8.79 1.91
N VAL A 32 5.27 9.39 2.29
CA VAL A 32 6.48 9.45 1.46
C VAL A 32 7.67 8.92 2.25
N ARG A 33 8.56 8.19 1.57
CA ARG A 33 9.81 7.74 2.18
C ARG A 33 10.78 8.90 2.32
N ARG A 34 11.62 8.85 3.35
CA ARG A 34 12.73 9.79 3.49
C ARG A 34 13.72 9.57 2.35
N SER A 35 13.88 10.56 1.49
CA SER A 35 14.76 10.52 0.32
C SER A 35 15.54 11.82 0.24
N SER A 36 16.78 11.76 -0.26
CA SER A 36 17.59 12.95 -0.54
C SER A 36 17.06 13.78 -1.71
N THR A 37 16.19 13.18 -2.53
CA THR A 37 15.50 13.85 -3.64
C THR A 37 14.00 13.58 -3.56
N GLU A 38 13.21 14.65 -3.64
CA GLU A 38 11.76 14.58 -3.73
C GLU A 38 11.36 14.45 -5.21
N LYS A 39 10.66 13.36 -5.55
CA LYS A 39 10.06 13.16 -6.88
C LYS A 39 8.56 13.16 -6.73
N PHE A 40 7.96 14.35 -6.88
CA PHE A 40 6.52 14.57 -6.74
C PHE A 40 5.83 14.87 -8.07
N ASP A 41 6.46 14.56 -9.20
CA ASP A 41 5.96 14.89 -10.55
C ASP A 41 4.51 14.48 -10.78
N ARG A 42 4.10 13.30 -10.28
CA ARG A 42 2.73 12.77 -10.43
C ARG A 42 1.68 13.44 -9.54
N ILE A 43 2.09 14.17 -8.52
CA ILE A 43 1.19 14.78 -7.53
C ILE A 43 1.41 16.29 -7.40
N ASN A 44 2.29 16.87 -8.22
CA ASN A 44 2.71 18.26 -8.07
C ASN A 44 1.53 19.24 -8.22
N HIS A 45 0.60 18.95 -9.13
CA HIS A 45 -0.60 19.75 -9.37
C HIS A 45 -1.66 19.66 -8.25
N ILE A 46 -1.57 18.67 -7.36
CA ILE A 46 -2.44 18.52 -6.19
C ILE A 46 -1.69 18.69 -4.86
N LYS A 47 -0.41 19.04 -4.88
CA LYS A 47 0.46 19.07 -3.69
C LYS A 47 -0.10 19.96 -2.56
N GLU A 48 -0.66 21.12 -2.89
CA GLU A 48 -1.25 22.05 -1.92
C GLU A 48 -2.61 21.59 -1.37
N LYS A 49 -3.20 20.54 -1.95
CA LYS A 49 -4.50 19.98 -1.53
C LYS A 49 -4.35 18.70 -0.70
N ILE A 50 -3.14 18.16 -0.61
CA ILE A 50 -2.83 16.93 0.12
C ILE A 50 -1.85 17.23 1.25
N ARG A 51 -1.87 16.39 2.26
CA ARG A 51 -0.88 16.42 3.33
C ARG A 51 0.14 15.30 3.11
N LEU A 52 1.42 15.62 2.98
CA LEU A 52 2.48 14.61 2.89
C LEU A 52 3.13 14.40 4.27
N VAL A 53 3.25 13.14 4.69
CA VAL A 53 3.88 12.74 5.95
C VAL A 53 4.95 11.67 5.69
N GLN A 54 5.97 11.61 6.54
CA GLN A 54 7.03 10.61 6.40
C GLN A 54 6.65 9.31 7.11
N ALA A 55 6.70 8.21 6.38
CA ALA A 55 6.61 6.85 6.92
C ALA A 55 7.21 5.85 5.93
N ASP A 56 7.75 4.75 6.46
CA ASP A 56 8.30 3.66 5.67
C ASP A 56 7.68 2.33 6.11
N LEU A 57 7.33 1.47 5.16
CA LEU A 57 6.77 0.14 5.44
C LEU A 57 7.76 -0.80 6.11
N LEU A 58 9.04 -0.44 6.17
CA LEU A 58 10.07 -1.15 6.91
C LEU A 58 10.18 -0.71 8.38
N ASP A 59 9.58 0.42 8.75
CA ASP A 59 9.69 1.03 10.07
C ASP A 59 8.32 1.05 10.77
N GLN A 60 8.13 0.07 11.67
CA GLN A 60 6.91 -0.09 12.47
C GLN A 60 6.60 1.15 13.31
N THR A 61 7.62 1.83 13.86
CA THR A 61 7.43 3.01 14.70
C THR A 61 6.88 4.16 13.86
N SER A 62 7.47 4.40 12.68
CA SER A 62 6.99 5.44 11.76
C SER A 62 5.53 5.23 11.34
N ILE A 63 5.13 3.98 11.11
CA ILE A 63 3.74 3.62 10.80
C ILE A 63 2.82 3.96 11.98
N ILE A 64 3.17 3.52 13.19
CA ILE A 64 2.34 3.74 14.38
C ILE A 64 2.21 5.23 14.67
N GLU A 65 3.28 6.01 14.51
CA GLU A 65 3.25 7.46 14.71
C GLU A 65 2.30 8.15 13.74
N VAL A 66 2.39 7.84 12.44
CA VAL A 66 1.49 8.39 11.42
C VAL A 66 0.05 7.98 11.67
N LEU A 67 -0.22 6.71 11.99
CA LEU A 67 -1.58 6.24 12.27
C LEU A 67 -2.17 6.89 13.52
N ARG A 68 -1.35 7.10 14.56
CA ARG A 68 -1.76 7.77 15.80
C ARG A 68 -2.10 9.24 15.57
N GLU A 69 -1.32 9.92 14.74
CA GLU A 69 -1.51 11.34 14.41
C GLU A 69 -2.69 11.56 13.46
N VAL A 70 -2.75 10.79 12.36
CA VAL A 70 -3.73 10.99 11.29
C VAL A 70 -5.09 10.39 11.64
N ARG A 71 -5.13 9.29 12.40
CA ARG A 71 -6.34 8.51 12.71
C ARG A 71 -7.28 8.34 11.49
N PRO A 72 -6.78 7.77 10.37
CA PRO A 72 -7.52 7.76 9.11
C PRO A 72 -8.79 6.91 9.19
N THR A 73 -9.85 7.34 8.50
CA THR A 73 -11.06 6.51 8.32
C THR A 73 -10.84 5.40 7.30
N GLU A 74 -9.96 5.63 6.33
CA GLU A 74 -9.65 4.69 5.25
C GLU A 74 -8.14 4.68 4.99
N ILE A 75 -7.53 3.50 4.86
CA ILE A 75 -6.14 3.32 4.46
C ILE A 75 -6.11 2.57 3.13
N TYR A 76 -5.33 3.09 2.18
CA TYR A 76 -5.06 2.46 0.90
C TYR A 76 -3.58 2.12 0.84
N ASN A 77 -3.24 0.84 1.02
CA ASN A 77 -1.86 0.38 0.98
C ASN A 77 -1.41 0.09 -0.46
N LEU A 78 -0.85 1.10 -1.13
CA LEU A 78 -0.37 1.00 -2.52
C LEU A 78 1.17 0.99 -2.61
N ALA A 79 1.89 1.29 -1.53
CA ALA A 79 3.35 1.17 -1.49
C ALA A 79 3.80 -0.29 -1.61
N ALA A 80 4.77 -0.54 -2.49
CA ALA A 80 5.35 -1.86 -2.74
C ALA A 80 6.69 -1.74 -3.48
N GLN A 81 7.51 -2.79 -3.41
CA GLN A 81 8.51 -3.10 -4.42
C GLN A 81 7.76 -3.76 -5.60
N SER A 82 7.17 -2.95 -6.47
CA SER A 82 6.17 -3.42 -7.44
C SER A 82 6.72 -3.98 -8.76
N PHE A 83 8.04 -3.99 -8.97
CA PHE A 83 8.62 -4.46 -10.23
C PHE A 83 9.04 -5.93 -10.14
N VAL A 84 8.34 -6.80 -10.86
CA VAL A 84 8.55 -8.26 -10.82
C VAL A 84 10.01 -8.67 -11.06
N PRO A 85 10.73 -8.16 -12.08
CA PRO A 85 12.14 -8.53 -12.29
C PRO A 85 13.07 -8.15 -11.12
N THR A 86 12.84 -7.01 -10.46
CA THR A 86 13.64 -6.60 -9.29
C THR A 86 13.42 -7.54 -8.11
N SER A 87 12.23 -8.13 -7.99
CA SER A 87 11.93 -9.07 -6.89
C SER A 87 12.85 -10.30 -6.87
N TRP A 88 13.38 -10.73 -8.01
CA TRP A 88 14.38 -11.80 -8.07
C TRP A 88 15.75 -11.38 -7.56
N ARG A 89 16.12 -10.11 -7.76
CA ARG A 89 17.40 -9.55 -7.28
C ARG A 89 17.35 -9.22 -5.79
N GLN A 90 16.18 -8.84 -5.29
CA GLN A 90 15.97 -8.41 -3.90
C GLN A 90 14.72 -9.09 -3.29
N PRO A 91 14.70 -10.44 -3.18
CA PRO A 91 13.51 -11.17 -2.76
C PRO A 91 13.14 -10.90 -1.30
N VAL A 92 14.14 -10.83 -0.41
CA VAL A 92 13.91 -10.53 1.02
C VAL A 92 13.32 -9.14 1.19
N LEU A 93 13.92 -8.13 0.53
CA LEU A 93 13.40 -6.76 0.58
C LEU A 93 11.98 -6.66 0.01
N THR A 94 11.68 -7.42 -1.04
CA THR A 94 10.32 -7.51 -1.60
C THR A 94 9.36 -8.12 -0.58
N GLY A 95 9.76 -9.17 0.15
CA GLY A 95 8.98 -9.72 1.26
C GLY A 95 8.76 -8.72 2.39
N GLU A 96 9.80 -7.99 2.78
CA GLU A 96 9.70 -6.98 3.83
C GLU A 96 8.70 -5.87 3.51
N PHE A 97 8.68 -5.37 2.27
CA PHE A 97 7.73 -4.36 1.82
C PHE A 97 6.33 -4.93 1.55
N ASP A 98 6.24 -5.93 0.68
CA ASP A 98 4.97 -6.34 0.06
C ASP A 98 4.18 -7.36 0.88
N ALA A 99 4.85 -8.05 1.80
CA ALA A 99 4.24 -8.98 2.74
C ALA A 99 4.21 -8.37 4.15
N LEU A 100 5.37 -8.24 4.81
CA LEU A 100 5.42 -7.81 6.20
C LEU A 100 4.97 -6.36 6.39
N GLY A 101 5.22 -5.47 5.42
CA GLY A 101 4.70 -4.09 5.43
C GLY A 101 3.17 -4.00 5.53
N VAL A 102 2.45 -4.98 4.96
CA VAL A 102 0.98 -5.09 5.11
C VAL A 102 0.62 -5.38 6.56
N THR A 103 1.28 -6.38 7.16
CA THR A 103 1.09 -6.74 8.57
C THR A 103 1.42 -5.57 9.49
N ARG A 104 2.48 -4.80 9.22
CA ARG A 104 2.85 -3.65 10.05
C ARG A 104 1.76 -2.57 10.08
N LEU A 105 1.06 -2.34 8.96
CA LEU A 105 -0.09 -1.43 8.89
C LEU A 105 -1.28 -1.99 9.65
N LEU A 106 -1.67 -3.25 9.38
CA LEU A 106 -2.79 -3.91 10.06
C LEU A 106 -2.57 -3.96 11.58
N GLU A 107 -1.34 -4.25 12.00
CA GLU A 107 -0.97 -4.30 13.42
C GLU A 107 -0.97 -2.90 14.04
N GLY A 108 -0.56 -1.87 13.30
CA GLY A 108 -0.69 -0.48 13.73
C GLY A 108 -2.15 -0.07 13.97
N ILE A 109 -3.06 -0.46 13.06
CA ILE A 109 -4.51 -0.26 13.21
C ILE A 109 -5.01 -0.97 14.47
N ARG A 110 -4.62 -2.24 14.67
CA ARG A 110 -5.02 -3.07 15.82
C ARG A 110 -4.53 -2.49 17.14
N ILE A 111 -3.25 -2.14 17.24
CA ILE A 111 -2.61 -1.60 18.46
C ILE A 111 -3.28 -0.29 18.90
N LEU A 112 -3.64 0.56 17.94
CA LEU A 112 -4.25 1.87 18.20
C LEU A 112 -5.78 1.82 18.37
N GLY A 113 -6.39 0.63 18.20
CA GLY A 113 -7.82 0.43 18.29
C GLY A 113 -8.60 1.29 17.29
N LEU A 114 -8.10 1.42 16.05
CA LEU A 114 -8.73 2.24 15.03
C LEU A 114 -9.87 1.48 14.33
N ASP A 115 -11.02 2.12 14.18
CA ASP A 115 -12.12 1.67 13.31
C ASP A 115 -11.86 2.12 11.85
N THR A 116 -10.76 1.65 11.29
CA THR A 116 -10.27 2.07 9.97
C THR A 116 -10.55 0.98 8.93
N ARG A 117 -11.12 1.37 7.78
CA ARG A 117 -11.20 0.47 6.63
C ARG A 117 -9.85 0.36 5.95
N PHE A 118 -9.45 -0.85 5.56
CA PHE A 118 -8.15 -1.12 4.95
C PHE A 118 -8.30 -1.73 3.56
N TYR A 119 -7.64 -1.13 2.58
CA TYR A 119 -7.50 -1.66 1.23
C TYR A 119 -6.05 -2.10 1.01
N GLN A 120 -5.87 -3.36 0.60
CA GLN A 120 -4.59 -3.90 0.20
C GLN A 120 -4.49 -3.99 -1.33
N ALA A 121 -3.43 -3.42 -1.91
CA ALA A 121 -3.10 -3.65 -3.31
C ALA A 121 -2.55 -5.08 -3.52
N SER A 122 -3.45 -6.06 -3.66
CA SER A 122 -3.16 -7.38 -4.20
C SER A 122 -2.81 -7.30 -5.71
N SER A 123 -2.59 -8.43 -6.39
CA SER A 123 -2.20 -8.43 -7.81
C SER A 123 -2.61 -9.71 -8.54
N SER A 124 -2.86 -9.62 -9.84
CA SER A 124 -3.05 -10.80 -10.70
C SER A 124 -1.81 -11.71 -10.75
N GLU A 125 -0.63 -11.19 -10.41
CA GLU A 125 0.61 -11.98 -10.29
C GLU A 125 0.52 -13.09 -9.22
N MET A 126 -0.44 -13.01 -8.30
CA MET A 126 -0.75 -14.08 -7.35
C MET A 126 -1.20 -15.37 -8.07
N PHE A 127 -1.84 -15.26 -9.24
CA PHE A 127 -2.29 -16.41 -10.02
C PHE A 127 -1.16 -17.08 -10.81
N GLY A 128 -0.13 -16.31 -11.23
CA GLY A 128 1.09 -16.80 -11.89
C GLY A 128 0.84 -17.91 -12.93
N LYS A 129 1.16 -19.18 -12.60
CA LYS A 129 0.80 -20.32 -13.44
C LYS A 129 -0.69 -20.65 -13.26
N VAL A 130 -1.52 -19.91 -13.99
CA VAL A 130 -2.99 -19.94 -13.89
C VAL A 130 -3.55 -21.35 -13.99
N ARG A 131 -4.55 -21.66 -13.16
CA ARG A 131 -5.25 -22.95 -13.14
C ARG A 131 -6.64 -22.91 -13.76
N GLN A 132 -7.19 -21.70 -13.96
CA GLN A 132 -8.51 -21.45 -14.54
C GLN A 132 -8.45 -20.19 -15.42
N THR A 133 -9.31 -20.14 -16.45
CA THR A 133 -9.42 -19.01 -17.37
C THR A 133 -10.90 -18.75 -17.71
N PRO A 134 -11.42 -17.52 -17.49
CA PRO A 134 -10.75 -16.40 -16.83
C PRO A 134 -10.48 -16.68 -15.34
N GLN A 135 -9.56 -15.92 -14.73
CA GLN A 135 -9.34 -15.98 -13.28
C GLN A 135 -10.46 -15.22 -12.55
N THR A 136 -10.82 -15.71 -11.37
CA THR A 136 -11.81 -15.11 -10.46
C THR A 136 -11.25 -15.09 -9.04
N GLU A 137 -11.98 -14.52 -8.09
CA GLU A 137 -11.67 -14.51 -6.66
C GLU A 137 -11.56 -15.93 -6.07
N LEU A 138 -12.17 -16.92 -6.71
CA LEU A 138 -12.12 -18.34 -6.32
C LEU A 138 -10.99 -19.12 -7.01
N THR A 139 -10.28 -18.50 -7.96
CA THR A 139 -9.21 -19.19 -8.68
C THR A 139 -8.01 -19.44 -7.77
N PRO A 140 -7.47 -20.67 -7.70
CA PRO A 140 -6.34 -20.96 -6.82
C PRO A 140 -5.08 -20.18 -7.24
N PHE A 141 -4.39 -19.61 -6.26
CA PHE A 141 -3.11 -18.93 -6.47
C PHE A 141 -1.99 -19.91 -6.84
N TYR A 142 -1.09 -19.45 -7.71
CA TYR A 142 0.15 -20.16 -8.07
C TYR A 142 1.22 -19.15 -8.48
N PRO A 143 1.74 -18.35 -7.53
CA PRO A 143 2.68 -17.28 -7.81
C PRO A 143 3.98 -17.81 -8.43
N ARG A 144 4.60 -17.01 -9.32
CA ARG A 144 5.79 -17.39 -10.09
C ARG A 144 6.98 -16.44 -9.88
N SER A 145 6.93 -15.60 -8.86
CA SER A 145 7.99 -14.66 -8.51
C SER A 145 7.97 -14.36 -7.00
N PRO A 146 9.08 -13.88 -6.40
CA PRO A 146 9.09 -13.38 -5.03
C PRO A 146 8.04 -12.29 -4.81
N TYR A 147 7.83 -11.40 -5.79
CA TYR A 147 6.72 -10.43 -5.77
C TYR A 147 5.35 -11.12 -5.63
N GLY A 148 5.05 -12.09 -6.50
CA GLY A 148 3.76 -12.81 -6.46
C GLY A 148 3.56 -13.53 -5.12
N VAL A 149 4.60 -14.16 -4.58
CA VAL A 149 4.55 -14.83 -3.27
C VAL A 149 4.27 -13.82 -2.14
N SER A 150 4.98 -12.69 -2.12
CA SER A 150 4.74 -11.64 -1.12
C SER A 150 3.33 -11.06 -1.21
N LYS A 151 2.80 -10.86 -2.43
CA LYS A 151 1.43 -10.40 -2.63
C LYS A 151 0.38 -11.42 -2.18
N VAL A 152 0.64 -12.72 -2.34
CA VAL A 152 -0.22 -13.78 -1.78
C VAL A 152 -0.27 -13.69 -0.26
N TYR A 153 0.87 -13.48 0.42
CA TYR A 153 0.87 -13.23 1.87
C TYR A 153 0.05 -11.99 2.21
N GLY A 154 0.33 -10.85 1.55
CA GLY A 154 -0.35 -9.59 1.81
C GLY A 154 -1.87 -9.70 1.60
N HIS A 155 -2.30 -10.48 0.62
CA HIS A 155 -3.70 -10.80 0.40
C HIS A 155 -4.30 -11.61 1.57
N PHE A 156 -3.71 -12.76 1.90
CA PHE A 156 -4.28 -13.66 2.92
C PHE A 156 -4.26 -13.09 4.34
N ILE A 157 -3.28 -12.23 4.68
CA ILE A 157 -3.28 -11.57 5.99
C ILE A 157 -4.34 -10.46 6.09
N THR A 158 -4.86 -9.98 4.95
CA THR A 158 -5.88 -8.92 4.87
C THR A 158 -7.29 -9.48 4.80
N VAL A 159 -7.49 -10.62 4.12
CA VAL A 159 -8.82 -11.25 3.98
C VAL A 159 -9.29 -11.74 5.34
N ASN A 160 -10.49 -11.31 5.73
CA ASN A 160 -11.23 -11.72 6.92
C ASN A 160 -12.49 -12.47 6.50
#